data_AF-R4W401-F1
#
_entry.id   AF-R4W401-F1
#
_cell.length_a   1.000
_cell.length_b   1.000
_cell.length_c   1.000
_cell.angle_alpha   90.00
_cell.angle_beta   90.00
_cell.angle_gamma   90.00
#
_symmetry.space_group_name_H-M   'P 1'
#
loop_
_entity.id
_entity.type
_entity.pdbx_description
1 polymer ?
#
loop_
_entity_poly.entity_id
_entity_poly.type
_entity_poly.pdbx_seq_one_letter_code
_entity_poly.pdbx_strand_id
1 'polypeptide(L)'
;MDEHPIRTPWAKSSAETLAHYDVSAEEGLSEDDVETRRERVGPNALREAERRDWWNVLADQFKSFIVLLLAVAGVAAFALDETIEGVSILVVLLINGLIGFVTELRAIKSMESLQEMTEIEARVRRDGEVEKVPAEDLVPGDVVLLDAGNVVPADLRVIDPSKLQADESALTGESVPVGKTSEVLEEDAPLAERENMLYKGTSVTRGTAEAVVTMSFLTLAFAQLWHVFNMRELASGIVRNEVTRNPYVWGALVLSASLVIGTLYLPGVSLALSTTPIGPESWLVVLGMSLLPLGAGQVVLEFRRRVGTPNLGTRLGRLFSR
;
A
#
# COMPACT_ATOMS: atom_id res chain seq x y z
N MET A 1 17.49 -6.51 22.79
CA MET A 1 17.07 -7.07 21.49
C MET A 1 16.52 -5.92 20.69
N ASP A 2 17.15 -5.58 19.57
CA ASP A 2 16.71 -4.48 18.71
C ASP A 2 15.88 -5.06 17.54
N GLU A 3 14.58 -5.25 17.76
CA GLU A 3 13.65 -5.70 16.70
C GLU A 3 13.35 -4.60 15.65
N HIS A 4 14.12 -3.51 15.66
CA HIS A 4 13.93 -2.35 14.80
C HIS A 4 14.44 -2.63 13.39
N PRO A 5 13.82 -2.06 12.34
CA PRO A 5 14.35 -2.17 10.99
C PRO A 5 15.79 -1.65 10.92
N ILE A 6 16.70 -2.48 10.39
CA ILE A 6 18.06 -2.05 10.12
C ILE A 6 18.00 -0.94 9.06
N ARG A 7 18.65 0.19 9.33
CA ARG A 7 18.64 1.35 8.43
C ARG A 7 19.38 1.11 7.12
N THR A 8 20.51 0.41 7.20
CA THR A 8 21.44 0.17 6.10
C THR A 8 21.77 -1.33 6.01
N PRO A 9 20.78 -2.20 5.74
CA PRO A 9 20.99 -3.65 5.73
C PRO A 9 22.04 -4.08 4.70
N TRP A 10 22.18 -3.35 3.59
CA TRP A 10 23.21 -3.59 2.58
C TRP A 10 24.64 -3.33 3.08
N ALA A 11 24.81 -2.49 4.10
CA ALA A 11 26.10 -2.16 4.69
C ALA A 11 26.47 -3.07 5.88
N LYS A 12 25.59 -4.03 6.22
CA LYS A 12 25.85 -5.04 7.23
C LYS A 12 26.07 -6.40 6.58
N SER A 13 26.88 -7.23 7.23
CA SER A 13 26.99 -8.64 6.86
C SER A 13 25.67 -9.38 7.12
N SER A 14 25.48 -10.50 6.43
CA SER A 14 24.31 -11.37 6.66
C SER A 14 24.25 -11.84 8.11
N ALA A 15 25.39 -12.20 8.70
CA ALA A 15 25.50 -12.60 10.11
C ALA A 15 25.11 -11.47 11.08
N GLU A 16 25.55 -10.23 10.85
CA GLU A 16 25.15 -9.09 11.69
C GLU A 16 23.66 -8.75 11.53
N THR A 17 23.11 -8.95 10.33
CA THR A 17 21.69 -8.73 10.06
C THR A 17 20.83 -9.76 10.78
N LEU A 18 21.22 -11.03 10.76
CA LEU A 18 20.57 -12.12 11.49
C LEU A 18 20.68 -11.93 13.01
N ALA A 19 21.87 -11.57 13.51
CA ALA A 19 22.09 -11.30 14.93
C ALA A 19 21.29 -10.10 15.44
N HIS A 20 21.06 -9.09 14.59
CA HIS A 20 20.23 -7.93 14.94
C HIS A 20 18.78 -8.32 15.23
N TYR A 21 18.22 -9.24 14.43
CA TYR A 21 16.86 -9.76 14.64
C TYR A 21 16.78 -10.93 15.64
N ASP A 22 17.92 -11.37 16.17
CA ASP A 22 18.05 -12.56 17.04
C ASP A 22 17.55 -13.85 16.37
N VAL A 23 17.99 -14.07 15.12
CA VAL A 23 17.53 -15.18 14.26
C VAL A 23 18.72 -15.99 13.77
N SER A 24 18.59 -17.31 13.75
CA SER A 24 19.52 -18.20 13.04
C SER A 24 19.04 -18.43 11.61
N ALA A 25 19.94 -18.45 10.63
CA ALA A 25 19.56 -18.82 9.26
C ALA A 25 19.00 -20.24 9.18
N GLU A 26 19.55 -21.18 9.96
CA GLU A 26 19.20 -22.60 9.91
C GLU A 26 17.91 -22.94 10.65
N GLU A 27 17.56 -22.18 11.70
CA GLU A 27 16.34 -22.42 12.49
C GLU A 27 15.22 -21.45 12.08
N GLY A 28 15.55 -20.24 11.63
CA GLY A 28 14.55 -19.22 11.35
C GLY A 28 13.90 -18.68 12.63
N LEU A 29 12.67 -18.17 12.50
CA LEU A 29 11.91 -17.62 13.64
C LEU A 29 11.07 -18.69 14.34
N SER A 30 10.86 -18.53 15.65
CA SER A 30 9.85 -19.32 16.36
C SER A 30 8.45 -18.79 16.10
N GLU A 31 7.43 -19.66 16.18
CA GLU A 31 6.03 -19.26 16.02
C GLU A 31 5.61 -18.17 17.04
N ASP A 32 6.08 -18.27 18.29
CA ASP A 32 5.84 -17.28 19.35
C ASP A 32 6.44 -15.89 19.00
N ASP A 33 7.65 -15.88 18.43
CA ASP A 33 8.29 -14.62 18.01
C ASP A 33 7.60 -14.01 16.79
N VAL A 34 7.09 -14.84 15.87
CA VAL A 34 6.32 -14.38 14.72
C VAL A 34 5.04 -13.69 15.18
N GLU A 35 4.26 -14.32 16.07
CA GLU A 35 3.02 -13.74 16.59
C GLU A 35 3.29 -12.41 17.31
N THR A 36 4.31 -12.38 18.17
CA THR A 36 4.72 -11.18 18.90
C THR A 36 5.13 -10.04 17.95
N ARG A 37 5.92 -10.33 16.91
CA ARG A 37 6.33 -9.30 15.93
C ARG A 37 5.17 -8.85 15.06
N ARG A 38 4.25 -9.76 14.72
CA ARG A 38 3.07 -9.47 13.90
C ARG A 38 2.09 -8.54 14.60
N GLU A 39 1.86 -8.73 15.89
CA GLU A 39 1.02 -7.81 16.69
C GLU A 39 1.62 -6.39 16.75
N ARG A 40 2.94 -6.28 16.77
CA ARG A 40 3.65 -4.98 16.86
C ARG A 40 3.76 -4.25 15.52
N VAL A 41 4.15 -4.97 14.46
CA VAL A 41 4.46 -4.40 13.14
C VAL A 41 3.22 -4.31 12.26
N GLY A 42 2.24 -5.18 12.48
CA GLY A 42 1.09 -5.36 11.60
C GLY A 42 1.44 -6.15 10.34
N PRO A 43 0.44 -6.41 9.47
CA PRO A 43 0.62 -7.24 8.28
C PRO A 43 1.54 -6.59 7.22
N ASN A 44 2.28 -7.41 6.47
CA ASN A 44 3.06 -7.02 5.30
C ASN A 44 2.17 -6.82 4.05
N ALA A 45 1.03 -6.17 4.23
CA ALA A 45 0.09 -5.82 3.18
C ALA A 45 -0.01 -4.29 3.04
N LEU A 46 -0.15 -3.82 1.81
CA LEU A 46 -0.64 -2.46 1.59
C LEU A 46 -2.11 -2.49 2.04
N ARG A 47 -2.48 -1.65 3.03
CA ARG A 47 -3.89 -1.48 3.43
C ARG A 47 -4.71 -1.19 2.18
N GLU A 48 -5.46 -2.17 1.74
CA GLU A 48 -6.44 -1.98 0.68
C GLU A 48 -7.48 -0.98 1.17
N ALA A 49 -8.02 -0.20 0.23
CA ALA A 49 -9.05 0.78 0.54
C ALA A 49 -10.16 0.10 1.37
N GLU A 50 -10.45 0.65 2.54
CA GLU A 50 -11.40 0.09 3.50
C GLU A 50 -12.64 -0.43 2.78
N ARG A 51 -12.96 -1.71 3.00
CA ARG A 51 -14.21 -2.33 2.56
C ARG A 51 -15.34 -1.38 2.96
N ARG A 52 -15.98 -0.74 1.99
CA ARG A 52 -17.10 0.14 2.27
C ARG A 52 -18.23 -0.69 2.87
N ASP A 53 -18.61 -0.39 4.11
CA ASP A 53 -19.76 -1.03 4.73
C ASP A 53 -20.99 -0.86 3.83
N TRP A 54 -21.76 -1.93 3.66
CA TRP A 54 -22.99 -1.95 2.88
C TRP A 54 -24.01 -0.86 3.30
N TRP A 55 -23.98 -0.42 4.56
CA TRP A 55 -24.77 0.71 5.06
C TRP A 55 -24.29 2.06 4.51
N ASN A 56 -22.98 2.24 4.34
CA ASN A 56 -22.40 3.46 3.76
C ASN A 56 -22.72 3.56 2.27
N VAL A 57 -22.66 2.43 1.57
CA VAL A 57 -23.09 2.32 0.16
C VAL A 57 -24.56 2.74 0.00
N LEU A 58 -25.45 2.24 0.88
CA LEU A 58 -26.86 2.61 0.86
C LEU A 58 -27.07 4.10 1.19
N ALA A 59 -26.39 4.63 2.21
CA ALA A 59 -26.50 6.03 2.60
C ALA A 59 -26.00 7.00 1.52
N ASP A 60 -24.95 6.63 0.79
CA ASP A 60 -24.39 7.45 -0.28
C ASP A 60 -25.34 7.62 -1.47
N GLN A 61 -26.22 6.64 -1.73
CA GLN A 61 -27.27 6.78 -2.76
C GLN A 61 -28.23 7.93 -2.44
N PHE A 62 -28.49 8.21 -1.16
CA PHE A 62 -29.36 9.31 -0.73
C PHE A 62 -28.65 10.67 -0.63
N LYS A 63 -27.31 10.70 -0.68
CA LYS A 63 -26.52 11.95 -0.67
C LYS A 63 -26.37 12.57 -2.06
N SER A 64 -26.78 11.88 -3.12
CA SER A 64 -26.79 12.45 -4.47
C SER A 64 -27.67 13.70 -4.50
N PHE A 65 -27.12 14.81 -4.99
CA PHE A 65 -27.83 16.09 -5.11
C PHE A 65 -29.17 15.94 -5.86
N ILE A 66 -29.21 15.08 -6.89
CA ILE A 66 -30.42 14.80 -7.67
C ILE A 66 -31.46 14.04 -6.82
N VAL A 67 -31.01 13.05 -6.03
CA VAL A 67 -31.88 12.27 -5.15
C VAL A 67 -32.45 13.16 -4.05
N LEU A 68 -31.63 14.04 -3.46
CA LEU A 68 -32.08 15.01 -2.47
C LEU A 68 -33.11 15.99 -3.06
N LEU A 69 -32.85 16.51 -4.27
CA LEU A 69 -33.78 17.40 -4.97
C LEU A 69 -35.14 16.71 -5.22
N LEU A 70 -35.11 15.47 -5.70
CA LEU A 70 -36.32 14.67 -5.92
C LEU A 70 -37.03 14.34 -4.61
N ALA A 71 -36.30 14.03 -3.53
CA ALA A 71 -36.88 13.80 -2.22
C ALA A 71 -37.59 15.05 -1.69
N VAL A 72 -36.97 16.23 -1.82
CA VAL A 72 -37.60 17.51 -1.46
C VAL A 72 -38.85 17.77 -2.32
N ALA A 73 -38.79 17.50 -3.63
CA ALA A 73 -39.94 17.63 -4.52
C ALA A 73 -41.08 16.67 -4.14
N GLY A 74 -40.75 15.42 -3.77
CA GLY A 74 -41.72 14.44 -3.30
C GLY A 74 -42.39 14.86 -1.99
N VAL A 75 -41.61 15.38 -1.03
CA VAL A 75 -42.15 15.93 0.22
C VAL A 75 -43.05 17.15 -0.05
N ALA A 76 -42.66 18.04 -0.96
CA ALA A 76 -43.46 19.19 -1.34
C ALA A 76 -44.79 18.78 -1.99
N ALA A 77 -44.80 17.76 -2.86
CA ALA A 77 -46.02 17.22 -3.46
C ALA A 77 -47.00 16.69 -2.39
N PHE A 78 -46.51 15.92 -1.42
CA PHE A 78 -47.34 15.48 -0.29
C PHE A 78 -47.86 16.64 0.56
N ALA A 79 -47.08 17.70 0.74
CA ALA A 79 -47.51 18.90 1.48
C ALA A 79 -48.60 19.71 0.74
N LEU A 80 -48.68 19.58 -0.58
CA LEU A 80 -49.70 20.19 -1.43
C LEU A 80 -50.94 19.29 -1.64
N ASP A 81 -51.02 18.15 -0.93
CA ASP A 81 -52.06 17.12 -1.07
C ASP A 81 -52.08 16.44 -2.47
N GLU A 82 -50.98 16.58 -3.23
CA GLU A 82 -50.71 15.95 -4.51
C GLU A 82 -50.15 14.52 -4.31
N THR A 83 -51.02 13.64 -3.81
CA THR A 83 -50.62 12.28 -3.39
C THR A 83 -50.13 11.40 -4.54
N ILE A 84 -50.67 11.57 -5.75
CA ILE A 84 -50.31 10.75 -6.93
C ILE A 84 -48.89 11.10 -7.38
N GLU A 85 -48.57 12.39 -7.43
CA GLU A 85 -47.28 12.96 -7.79
C GLU A 85 -46.21 12.55 -6.76
N GLY A 86 -46.52 12.69 -5.47
CA GLY A 86 -45.64 12.28 -4.37
C GLY A 86 -45.31 10.78 -4.40
N VAL A 87 -46.31 9.93 -4.60
CA VAL A 87 -46.11 8.47 -4.71
C VAL A 87 -45.28 8.12 -5.95
N SER A 88 -45.51 8.80 -7.08
CA SER A 88 -44.74 8.57 -8.31
C SER A 88 -43.24 8.85 -8.12
N ILE A 89 -42.90 9.97 -7.47
CA ILE A 89 -41.50 10.33 -7.16
C ILE A 89 -40.88 9.32 -6.20
N LEU A 90 -41.61 8.90 -5.18
CA LEU A 90 -41.15 7.91 -4.20
C LEU A 90 -40.78 6.57 -4.86
N VAL A 91 -41.63 6.08 -5.78
CA VAL A 91 -41.37 4.84 -6.53
C VAL A 91 -40.10 4.97 -7.38
N VAL A 92 -39.92 6.09 -8.08
CA VAL A 92 -38.72 6.34 -8.90
C VAL A 92 -37.45 6.36 -8.03
N LEU A 93 -37.49 7.03 -6.88
CA LEU A 93 -36.37 7.06 -5.93
C LEU A 93 -36.01 5.67 -5.44
N LEU A 94 -37.01 4.85 -5.09
CA LEU A 94 -36.82 3.50 -4.59
C LEU A 94 -36.20 2.59 -5.65
N ILE A 95 -36.68 2.65 -6.89
CA ILE A 95 -36.13 1.89 -8.03
C ILE A 95 -34.68 2.30 -8.30
N ASN A 96 -34.40 3.61 -8.40
CA ASN A 96 -33.05 4.10 -8.67
C ASN A 96 -32.06 3.72 -7.57
N GLY A 97 -32.47 3.87 -6.29
CA GLY A 97 -31.66 3.45 -5.15
C GLY A 97 -31.37 1.95 -5.14
N LEU A 98 -32.37 1.12 -5.45
CA LEU A 98 -32.20 -0.33 -5.53
C LEU A 98 -31.26 -0.73 -6.68
N ILE A 99 -31.41 -0.13 -7.86
CA ILE A 99 -30.53 -0.39 -9.00
C ILE A 99 -29.09 0.04 -8.66
N GLY A 100 -28.92 1.23 -8.07
CA GLY A 100 -27.61 1.74 -7.62
C GLY A 100 -26.94 0.79 -6.63
N PHE A 101 -27.67 0.40 -5.59
CA PHE A 101 -27.20 -0.53 -4.56
C PHE A 101 -26.77 -1.89 -5.13
N VAL A 102 -27.61 -2.51 -5.98
CA VAL A 102 -27.28 -3.81 -6.60
C VAL A 102 -26.08 -3.69 -7.53
N THR A 103 -25.98 -2.59 -8.29
CA THR A 103 -24.86 -2.36 -9.21
C THR A 103 -23.55 -2.19 -8.46
N GLU A 104 -23.56 -1.44 -7.34
CA GLU A 104 -22.39 -1.21 -6.50
C GLU A 104 -21.97 -2.49 -5.76
N LEU A 105 -22.90 -3.26 -5.20
CA LEU A 105 -22.60 -4.56 -4.61
C LEU A 105 -21.97 -5.54 -5.61
N ARG A 106 -22.47 -5.58 -6.85
CA ARG A 106 -21.90 -6.43 -7.91
C ARG A 106 -20.49 -5.97 -8.33
N ALA A 107 -20.23 -4.66 -8.31
CA ALA A 107 -18.91 -4.11 -8.61
C ALA A 107 -17.88 -4.49 -7.54
N ILE A 108 -18.24 -4.36 -6.25
CA ILE A 108 -17.37 -4.72 -5.12
C ILE A 108 -17.03 -6.22 -5.17
N LYS A 109 -18.05 -7.08 -5.27
CA LYS A 109 -17.86 -8.54 -5.26
C LYS A 109 -16.99 -9.03 -6.43
N SER A 110 -17.12 -8.41 -7.59
CA SER A 110 -16.26 -8.73 -8.74
C SER A 110 -14.80 -8.39 -8.48
N MET A 111 -14.52 -7.28 -7.76
CA MET A 111 -13.16 -6.89 -7.41
C MET A 111 -12.53 -7.85 -6.40
N GLU A 112 -13.26 -8.24 -5.36
CA GLU A 112 -12.76 -9.18 -4.34
C GLU A 112 -12.32 -10.51 -4.98
N SER A 113 -13.13 -11.07 -5.90
CA SER A 113 -12.78 -12.32 -6.59
C SER A 113 -11.55 -12.21 -7.51
N LEU A 114 -11.18 -11.00 -7.94
CA LEU A 114 -9.95 -10.77 -8.71
C LEU A 114 -8.73 -10.66 -7.79
N GLN A 115 -8.90 -10.19 -6.55
CA GLN A 115 -7.82 -10.03 -5.57
C GLN A 115 -7.35 -11.39 -5.01
N GLU A 116 -8.27 -12.32 -4.74
CA GLU A 116 -7.95 -13.69 -4.26
C GLU A 116 -7.02 -14.47 -5.22
N MET A 117 -6.92 -14.06 -6.48
CA MET A 117 -6.04 -14.69 -7.48
C MET A 117 -4.58 -14.19 -7.43
N THR A 118 -4.23 -13.28 -6.51
CA THR A 118 -2.93 -12.56 -6.48
C THR A 118 -2.18 -12.69 -5.15
N GLU A 119 -2.60 -13.56 -4.23
CA GLU A 119 -1.85 -13.77 -2.99
C GLU A 119 -0.50 -14.43 -3.29
N ILE A 120 0.58 -13.66 -3.11
CA ILE A 120 1.95 -14.13 -3.26
C ILE A 120 2.26 -15.01 -2.05
N GLU A 121 2.43 -16.32 -2.26
CA GLU A 121 2.96 -17.20 -1.22
C GLU A 121 4.48 -17.01 -1.08
N ALA A 122 4.96 -16.93 0.15
CA ALA A 122 6.37 -16.95 0.49
C ALA A 122 6.73 -18.27 1.18
N ARG A 123 7.89 -18.84 0.85
CA ARG A 123 8.46 -19.95 1.62
C ARG A 123 9.38 -19.37 2.68
N VAL A 124 9.12 -19.68 3.93
CA VAL A 124 9.90 -19.21 5.08
C VAL A 124 10.43 -20.38 5.87
N ARG A 125 11.53 -20.15 6.58
CA ARG A 125 12.03 -21.07 7.59
C ARG A 125 11.61 -20.58 8.97
N ARG A 126 10.88 -21.43 9.70
CA ARG A 126 10.44 -21.20 11.08
C ARG A 126 10.56 -22.49 11.87
N ASP A 127 11.06 -22.41 13.08
CA ASP A 127 11.36 -23.56 13.95
C ASP A 127 12.16 -24.71 13.26
N GLY A 128 13.04 -24.35 12.32
CA GLY A 128 13.87 -25.25 11.52
C GLY A 128 13.15 -25.91 10.34
N GLU A 129 11.85 -25.70 10.20
CA GLU A 129 11.04 -26.26 9.13
C GLU A 129 10.73 -25.23 8.04
N VAL A 130 10.60 -25.68 6.80
CA VAL A 130 10.24 -24.82 5.68
C VAL A 130 8.74 -24.89 5.47
N GLU A 131 8.06 -23.78 5.71
CA GLU A 131 6.62 -23.63 5.52
C GLU A 131 6.27 -22.59 4.46
N LYS A 132 5.04 -22.65 3.97
CA LYS A 132 4.48 -21.66 3.04
C LYS A 132 3.52 -20.77 3.79
N VAL A 133 3.75 -19.47 3.71
CA VAL A 133 2.91 -18.46 4.36
C VAL A 133 2.51 -17.39 3.34
N PRO A 134 1.34 -16.76 3.50
CA PRO A 134 0.99 -15.57 2.73
C PRO A 134 2.07 -14.50 2.90
N ALA A 135 2.44 -13.78 1.83
CA ALA A 135 3.46 -12.72 1.93
C ALA A 135 3.07 -11.63 2.94
N GLU A 136 1.78 -11.43 3.20
CA GLU A 136 1.24 -10.51 4.20
C GLU A 136 1.49 -10.93 5.65
N ASP A 137 1.87 -12.19 5.88
CA ASP A 137 2.17 -12.77 7.19
C ASP A 137 3.66 -12.66 7.54
N LEU A 138 4.47 -12.12 6.63
CA LEU A 138 5.90 -11.95 6.83
C LEU A 138 6.21 -10.84 7.84
N VAL A 139 7.14 -11.11 8.74
CA VAL A 139 7.65 -10.17 9.75
C VAL A 139 9.14 -9.91 9.57
N PRO A 140 9.67 -8.75 10.03
CA PRO A 140 11.11 -8.52 10.07
C PRO A 140 11.84 -9.65 10.81
N GLY A 141 12.91 -10.17 10.21
CA GLY A 141 13.64 -11.33 10.71
C GLY A 141 13.24 -12.68 10.08
N ASP A 142 12.11 -12.79 9.38
CA ASP A 142 11.77 -14.02 8.67
C ASP A 142 12.87 -14.38 7.65
N VAL A 143 13.27 -15.66 7.63
CA VAL A 143 14.22 -16.19 6.65
C VAL A 143 13.43 -16.78 5.49
N VAL A 144 13.50 -16.12 4.33
CA VAL A 144 12.76 -16.46 3.12
C VAL A 144 13.65 -17.28 2.17
N LEU A 145 13.10 -18.37 1.63
CA LEU A 145 13.74 -19.20 0.62
C LEU A 145 13.18 -18.90 -0.77
N LEU A 146 14.06 -18.47 -1.67
CA LEU A 146 13.70 -18.07 -3.03
C LEU A 146 14.31 -19.01 -4.07
N ASP A 147 13.50 -19.36 -5.06
CA ASP A 147 13.91 -20.06 -6.28
C ASP A 147 13.58 -19.21 -7.52
N ALA A 148 14.20 -19.56 -8.65
CA ALA A 148 13.86 -19.01 -9.95
C ALA A 148 12.35 -19.10 -10.23
N GLY A 149 11.76 -17.98 -10.66
CA GLY A 149 10.34 -17.80 -10.89
C GLY A 149 9.56 -17.25 -9.70
N ASN A 150 10.17 -17.14 -8.51
CA ASN A 150 9.50 -16.52 -7.36
C ASN A 150 9.47 -14.99 -7.50
N VAL A 151 8.34 -14.40 -7.09
CA VAL A 151 8.24 -12.96 -6.85
C VAL A 151 8.76 -12.69 -5.44
N VAL A 152 9.54 -11.62 -5.28
CA VAL A 152 10.11 -11.22 -4.00
C VAL A 152 9.00 -10.64 -3.11
N PRO A 153 8.69 -11.25 -1.94
CA PRO A 153 7.48 -10.93 -1.16
C PRO A 153 7.63 -9.72 -0.21
N ALA A 154 8.87 -9.36 0.13
CA ALA A 154 9.22 -8.26 1.02
C ALA A 154 10.62 -7.73 0.66
N ASP A 155 11.09 -6.68 1.34
CA ASP A 155 12.47 -6.22 1.17
C ASP A 155 13.42 -7.11 1.98
N LEU A 156 14.34 -7.79 1.29
CA LEU A 156 15.18 -8.84 1.85
C LEU A 156 16.67 -8.50 1.71
N ARG A 157 17.45 -8.92 2.72
CA ARG A 157 18.91 -8.96 2.67
C ARG A 157 19.36 -10.39 2.35
N VAL A 158 20.14 -10.54 1.27
CA VAL A 158 20.61 -11.84 0.79
C VAL A 158 21.62 -12.47 1.76
N ILE A 159 21.39 -13.73 2.15
CA ILE A 159 22.26 -14.49 3.05
C ILE A 159 23.19 -15.41 2.25
N ASP A 160 22.61 -16.32 1.46
CA ASP A 160 23.35 -17.35 0.72
C ASP A 160 22.83 -17.46 -0.74
N PRO A 161 23.42 -16.73 -1.69
CA PRO A 161 23.02 -16.76 -3.09
C PRO A 161 23.72 -17.86 -3.88
N SER A 162 22.95 -18.62 -4.67
CA SER A 162 23.48 -19.61 -5.62
C SER A 162 23.10 -19.24 -7.05
N LYS A 163 24.03 -18.59 -7.77
CA LYS A 163 23.82 -18.06 -9.13
C LYS A 163 22.56 -17.18 -9.23
N LEU A 164 22.28 -16.44 -8.16
CA LEU A 164 21.06 -15.66 -8.00
C LEU A 164 21.06 -14.47 -8.97
N GLN A 165 19.97 -14.33 -9.71
CA GLN A 165 19.69 -13.16 -10.56
C GLN A 165 18.25 -12.71 -10.35
N ALA A 166 18.03 -11.41 -10.35
CA ALA A 166 16.71 -10.81 -10.22
C ALA A 166 16.41 -9.84 -11.36
N ASP A 167 15.15 -9.81 -11.80
CA ASP A 167 14.61 -8.78 -12.69
C ASP A 167 14.10 -7.62 -11.84
N GLU A 168 14.83 -6.50 -11.91
CA GLU A 168 14.53 -5.27 -11.18
C GLU A 168 13.90 -4.20 -12.08
N SER A 169 13.34 -4.58 -13.23
CA SER A 169 12.68 -3.65 -14.16
C SER A 169 11.54 -2.87 -13.52
N ALA A 170 10.87 -3.44 -12.51
CA ALA A 170 9.86 -2.74 -11.72
C ALA A 170 10.41 -1.55 -10.92
N LEU A 171 11.70 -1.58 -10.57
CA LEU A 171 12.37 -0.58 -9.74
C LEU A 171 13.20 0.41 -10.57
N THR A 172 13.96 -0.10 -11.53
CA THR A 172 14.93 0.70 -12.32
C THR A 172 14.44 1.02 -13.72
N GLY A 173 13.45 0.28 -14.24
CA GLY A 173 13.01 0.36 -15.63
C GLY A 173 13.92 -0.38 -16.62
N GLU A 174 14.97 -1.05 -16.15
CA GLU A 174 15.89 -1.83 -16.98
C GLU A 174 15.55 -3.33 -16.91
N SER A 175 15.38 -3.98 -18.06
CA SER A 175 15.00 -5.41 -18.13
C SER A 175 16.19 -6.38 -18.11
N VAL A 176 17.40 -5.90 -17.82
CA VAL A 176 18.60 -6.75 -17.76
C VAL A 176 18.67 -7.37 -16.35
N PRO A 177 18.67 -8.71 -16.21
CA PRO A 177 18.78 -9.34 -14.90
C PRO A 177 20.07 -8.97 -14.18
N VAL A 178 19.97 -8.60 -12.91
CA VAL A 178 21.09 -8.19 -12.06
C VAL A 178 21.53 -9.37 -11.19
N GLY A 179 22.83 -9.64 -11.15
CA GLY A 179 23.42 -10.66 -10.27
C GLY A 179 23.36 -10.23 -8.82
N LYS A 180 23.13 -11.19 -7.91
CA LYS A 180 23.00 -10.90 -6.48
C LYS A 180 24.11 -11.55 -5.66
N THR A 181 24.56 -10.84 -4.64
CA THR A 181 25.67 -11.23 -3.76
C THR A 181 25.26 -11.19 -2.28
N SER A 182 26.03 -11.79 -1.39
CA SER A 182 25.87 -11.63 0.07
C SER A 182 26.91 -10.69 0.67
N GLU A 183 27.86 -10.20 -0.14
CA GLU A 183 28.93 -9.30 0.29
C GLU A 183 28.39 -7.98 0.86
N VAL A 184 29.17 -7.38 1.76
CA VAL A 184 28.86 -6.09 2.36
C VAL A 184 29.18 -4.99 1.37
N LEU A 185 28.27 -4.01 1.26
CA LEU A 185 28.43 -2.85 0.37
C LEU A 185 28.70 -1.57 1.17
N GLU A 186 29.10 -0.51 0.48
CA GLU A 186 29.29 0.81 1.09
C GLU A 186 27.97 1.38 1.61
N GLU A 187 28.02 2.15 2.69
CA GLU A 187 26.81 2.67 3.35
C GLU A 187 26.01 3.61 2.44
N ASP A 188 26.71 4.39 1.62
CA ASP A 188 26.17 5.34 0.65
C ASP A 188 25.88 4.73 -0.74
N ALA A 189 26.00 3.40 -0.88
CA ALA A 189 25.69 2.70 -2.12
C ALA A 189 24.28 3.08 -2.64
N PRO A 190 24.17 3.52 -3.91
CA PRO A 190 22.89 3.89 -4.49
C PRO A 190 21.99 2.66 -4.66
N LEU A 191 20.68 2.87 -4.72
CA LEU A 191 19.69 1.78 -4.71
C LEU A 191 19.94 0.71 -5.79
N ALA A 192 20.36 1.15 -6.99
CA ALA A 192 20.62 0.28 -8.13
C ALA A 192 21.89 -0.58 -7.98
N GLU A 193 22.83 -0.19 -7.12
CA GLU A 193 24.10 -0.92 -6.89
C GLU A 193 24.01 -1.86 -5.68
N ARG A 194 22.86 -1.91 -5.01
CA ARG A 194 22.62 -2.78 -3.84
C ARG A 194 22.33 -4.21 -4.28
N GLU A 195 23.35 -4.86 -4.84
CA GLU A 195 23.31 -6.24 -5.33
C GLU A 195 23.09 -7.27 -4.22
N ASN A 196 23.21 -6.86 -2.96
CA ASN A 196 23.00 -7.71 -1.80
C ASN A 196 21.61 -7.61 -1.18
N MET A 197 20.72 -6.86 -1.83
CA MET A 197 19.32 -6.67 -1.49
C MET A 197 18.40 -7.22 -2.58
N LEU A 198 17.20 -7.64 -2.15
CA LEU A 198 16.06 -7.97 -3.00
C LEU A 198 14.87 -7.11 -2.56
N TYR A 199 14.08 -6.63 -3.51
CA TYR A 199 13.02 -5.66 -3.24
C TYR A 199 11.64 -6.22 -3.55
N LYS A 200 10.64 -5.90 -2.72
CA LYS A 200 9.27 -6.38 -2.89
C LYS A 200 8.74 -6.09 -4.31
N GLY A 201 8.21 -7.11 -4.97
CA GLY A 201 7.63 -7.01 -6.31
C GLY A 201 8.61 -7.19 -7.48
N THR A 202 9.92 -7.34 -7.23
CA THR A 202 10.85 -7.86 -8.24
C THR A 202 10.71 -9.37 -8.37
N SER A 203 11.31 -9.98 -9.39
CA SER A 203 11.23 -11.43 -9.59
C SER A 203 12.62 -12.07 -9.70
N VAL A 204 12.77 -13.25 -9.13
CA VAL A 204 13.99 -14.05 -9.27
C VAL A 204 13.98 -14.72 -10.63
N THR A 205 14.91 -14.37 -11.50
CA THR A 205 14.99 -14.92 -12.86
C THR A 205 15.79 -16.21 -12.89
N ARG A 206 16.77 -16.36 -12.01
CA ARG A 206 17.66 -17.52 -11.95
C ARG A 206 18.25 -17.73 -10.57
N GLY A 207 18.57 -18.98 -10.28
CA GLY A 207 19.30 -19.36 -9.07
C GLY A 207 18.38 -19.56 -7.88
N THR A 208 19.01 -19.70 -6.72
CA THR A 208 18.32 -19.85 -5.43
C THR A 208 18.97 -18.93 -4.42
N ALA A 209 18.24 -18.53 -3.39
CA ALA A 209 18.83 -17.81 -2.27
C ALA A 209 18.04 -17.97 -0.98
N GLU A 210 18.78 -17.92 0.14
CA GLU A 210 18.20 -17.59 1.44
C GLU A 210 18.37 -16.09 1.68
N ALA A 211 17.36 -15.43 2.22
CA ALA A 211 17.39 -14.00 2.50
C ALA A 211 16.53 -13.65 3.72
N VAL A 212 16.94 -12.67 4.52
CA VAL A 212 16.20 -12.24 5.72
C VAL A 212 15.38 -10.99 5.44
N VAL A 213 14.14 -10.94 5.93
CA VAL A 213 13.27 -9.76 5.83
C VAL A 213 13.86 -8.62 6.67
N THR A 214 14.13 -7.47 6.04
CA THR A 214 14.82 -6.35 6.70
C THR A 214 13.97 -5.10 6.88
N MET A 215 12.92 -4.92 6.08
CA MET A 215 12.05 -3.75 6.17
C MET A 215 10.60 -4.16 6.00
N SER A 216 9.82 -3.86 7.02
CA SER A 216 8.43 -3.47 6.87
C SER A 216 8.23 -2.30 7.84
N PHE A 217 7.59 -1.22 7.38
CA PHE A 217 6.80 -0.27 8.18
C PHE A 217 7.13 1.23 8.04
N LEU A 218 8.35 1.74 8.30
CA LEU A 218 8.50 3.19 8.56
C LEU A 218 8.40 4.10 7.31
N THR A 219 9.05 3.72 6.20
CA THR A 219 8.95 4.47 4.92
C THR A 219 7.54 4.38 4.35
N LEU A 220 6.87 3.25 4.57
CA LEU A 220 5.47 3.01 4.19
C LEU A 220 4.50 3.90 4.99
N ALA A 221 4.69 4.00 6.31
CA ALA A 221 3.85 4.83 7.17
C ALA A 221 3.89 6.31 6.75
N PHE A 222 5.07 6.85 6.40
CA PHE A 222 5.18 8.22 5.90
C PHE A 222 4.71 8.37 4.45
N ALA A 223 4.96 7.41 3.56
CA ALA A 223 4.44 7.44 2.18
C ALA A 223 2.90 7.47 2.14
N GLN A 224 2.24 6.79 3.09
CA GLN A 224 0.79 6.79 3.25
C GLN A 224 0.23 8.17 3.67
N LEU A 225 0.95 8.94 4.49
CA LEU A 225 0.56 10.31 4.84
C LEU A 225 0.52 11.21 3.60
N TRP A 226 1.47 11.03 2.68
CA TRP A 226 1.50 11.80 1.43
C TRP A 226 0.49 11.30 0.39
N HIS A 227 0.10 10.02 0.43
CA HIS A 227 -0.86 9.42 -0.51
C HIS A 227 -2.21 10.15 -0.54
N VAL A 228 -2.65 10.75 0.58
CA VAL A 228 -3.87 11.58 0.63
C VAL A 228 -3.89 12.66 -0.46
N PHE A 229 -2.75 13.23 -0.83
CA PHE A 229 -2.67 14.25 -1.88
C PHE A 229 -2.80 13.68 -3.31
N ASN A 230 -2.65 12.37 -3.48
CA ASN A 230 -2.92 11.66 -4.74
C ASN A 230 -4.39 11.29 -4.92
N MET A 231 -5.25 11.40 -3.89
CA MET A 231 -6.70 11.16 -4.01
C MET A 231 -7.47 12.37 -4.59
N ARG A 232 -6.76 13.31 -5.20
CA ARG A 232 -7.34 14.50 -5.84
C ARG A 232 -8.14 14.11 -7.09
N GLU A 233 -9.29 14.77 -7.29
CA GLU A 233 -10.07 14.65 -8.52
C GLU A 233 -9.29 15.16 -9.75
N LEU A 234 -9.22 14.35 -10.82
CA LEU A 234 -8.41 14.58 -12.03
C LEU A 234 -8.66 15.95 -12.71
N ALA A 235 -9.82 16.56 -12.49
CA ALA A 235 -10.19 17.86 -13.05
C ALA A 235 -9.51 19.05 -12.35
N SER A 236 -8.99 18.87 -11.12
CA SER A 236 -8.47 19.96 -10.28
C SER A 236 -6.94 20.13 -10.38
N GLY A 237 -6.47 21.36 -10.11
CA GLY A 237 -5.07 21.76 -10.33
C GLY A 237 -4.07 21.16 -9.33
N ILE A 238 -2.78 21.15 -9.71
CA ILE A 238 -1.70 20.52 -8.92
C ILE A 238 -1.56 21.12 -7.51
N VAL A 239 -1.59 22.46 -7.41
CA VAL A 239 -1.29 23.19 -6.16
C VAL A 239 -2.56 23.61 -5.39
N ARG A 240 -3.64 23.95 -6.10
CA ARG A 240 -4.93 24.34 -5.50
C ARG A 240 -5.99 23.32 -5.88
N ASN A 241 -6.42 22.53 -4.91
CA ASN A 241 -7.41 21.48 -5.09
C ASN A 241 -8.23 21.27 -3.82
N GLU A 242 -9.21 20.36 -3.90
CA GLU A 242 -10.20 20.07 -2.85
C GLU A 242 -9.55 19.48 -1.59
N VAL A 243 -8.49 18.70 -1.78
CA VAL A 243 -7.69 18.10 -0.70
C VAL A 243 -6.81 19.16 -0.03
N THR A 244 -6.09 19.99 -0.79
CA THR A 244 -5.20 21.04 -0.25
C THR A 244 -5.95 22.23 0.33
N ARG A 245 -7.21 22.47 -0.07
CA ARG A 245 -8.09 23.49 0.52
C ARG A 245 -8.81 23.03 1.78
N ASN A 246 -8.89 21.73 2.05
CA ASN A 246 -9.62 21.23 3.20
C ASN A 246 -8.78 21.37 4.48
N PRO A 247 -9.15 22.24 5.44
CA PRO A 247 -8.39 22.42 6.67
C PRO A 247 -8.38 21.17 7.55
N TYR A 248 -9.39 20.29 7.44
CA TYR A 248 -9.45 19.04 8.20
C TYR A 248 -8.42 18.02 7.71
N VAL A 249 -8.06 18.04 6.41
CA VAL A 249 -7.00 17.18 5.86
C VAL A 249 -5.64 17.58 6.44
N TRP A 250 -5.36 18.88 6.49
CA TRP A 250 -4.15 19.38 7.15
C TRP A 250 -4.14 19.07 8.64
N GLY A 251 -5.29 19.20 9.32
CA GLY A 251 -5.44 18.83 10.73
C GLY A 251 -5.18 17.34 10.99
N ALA A 252 -5.73 16.45 10.17
CA ALA A 252 -5.51 15.02 10.25
C ALA A 252 -4.05 14.64 9.94
N LEU A 253 -3.43 15.29 8.95
CA LEU A 253 -2.02 15.07 8.60
C LEU A 253 -1.10 15.47 9.77
N VAL A 254 -1.32 16.65 10.35
CA VAL A 254 -0.55 17.12 11.51
C VAL A 254 -0.80 16.23 12.71
N LEU A 255 -2.03 15.80 12.98
CA LEU A 255 -2.35 14.90 14.08
C LEU A 255 -1.65 13.53 13.90
N SER A 256 -1.75 12.91 12.72
CA SER A 256 -1.11 11.63 12.44
C SER A 256 0.41 11.72 12.47
N ALA A 257 1.01 12.77 11.89
CA ALA A 257 2.45 13.02 12.01
C ALA A 257 2.86 13.27 13.46
N SER A 258 2.06 14.00 14.24
CA SER A 258 2.33 14.25 15.66
C SER A 258 2.21 12.98 16.50
N LEU A 259 1.29 12.08 16.17
CA LEU A 259 1.19 10.77 16.83
C LEU A 259 2.41 9.90 16.52
N VAL A 260 2.84 9.87 15.25
CA VAL A 260 4.05 9.13 14.83
C VAL A 260 5.34 9.73 15.41
N ILE A 261 5.45 11.05 15.50
CA ILE A 261 6.58 11.72 16.17
C ILE A 261 6.47 11.51 17.69
N GLY A 262 5.26 11.55 18.25
CA GLY A 262 4.98 11.34 19.65
C GLY A 262 5.39 9.95 20.12
N THR A 263 5.15 8.91 19.30
CA THR A 263 5.61 7.55 19.61
C THR A 263 7.14 7.47 19.68
N LEU A 264 7.86 8.23 18.85
CA LEU A 264 9.32 8.20 18.76
C LEU A 264 10.06 8.99 19.84
N TYR A 265 9.44 10.04 20.40
CA TYR A 265 10.15 11.00 21.28
C TYR A 265 9.53 11.20 22.67
N LEU A 266 8.30 10.74 22.92
CA LEU A 266 7.73 10.82 24.27
C LEU A 266 8.27 9.67 25.13
N PRO A 267 9.03 9.93 26.21
CA PRO A 267 9.73 8.88 26.96
C PRO A 267 8.81 7.83 27.59
N GLY A 268 7.53 8.10 27.82
CA GLY A 268 6.56 7.09 28.29
C GLY A 268 6.02 6.19 27.16
N VAL A 269 5.88 6.72 25.94
CA VAL A 269 5.37 6.00 24.77
C VAL A 269 6.51 5.30 24.04
N SER A 270 7.67 5.96 23.92
CA SER A 270 8.90 5.40 23.37
C SER A 270 9.46 4.27 24.23
N LEU A 271 9.27 4.28 25.55
CA LEU A 271 9.63 3.13 26.40
C LEU A 271 8.62 1.99 26.29
N ALA A 272 7.32 2.30 26.17
CA ALA A 272 6.24 1.32 25.98
C ALA A 272 6.27 0.65 24.59
N LEU A 273 6.75 1.36 23.57
CA LEU A 273 6.93 0.88 22.20
C LEU A 273 8.39 0.56 21.87
N SER A 274 9.29 0.67 22.86
CA SER A 274 10.74 0.47 22.75
C SER A 274 11.42 1.24 21.60
N THR A 275 10.87 2.36 21.13
CA THR A 275 11.40 3.12 20.00
C THR A 275 12.60 3.98 20.38
N THR A 276 13.66 3.97 19.57
CA THR A 276 14.80 4.90 19.71
C THR A 276 14.61 6.18 18.89
N PRO A 277 15.07 7.35 19.40
CA PRO A 277 14.92 8.62 18.70
C PRO A 277 15.73 8.63 17.40
N ILE A 278 15.04 8.92 16.30
CA ILE A 278 15.61 8.96 14.96
C ILE A 278 16.51 10.20 14.84
N GLY A 279 17.76 10.03 14.41
CA GLY A 279 18.66 11.16 14.11
C GLY A 279 18.15 12.05 12.96
N PRO A 280 18.50 13.36 12.93
CA PRO A 280 17.99 14.32 11.95
C PRO A 280 18.31 13.97 10.49
N GLU A 281 19.42 13.28 10.23
CA GLU A 281 19.81 12.84 8.88
C GLU A 281 18.87 11.77 8.30
N SER A 282 18.33 10.89 9.15
CA SER A 282 17.41 9.86 8.69
C SER A 282 15.98 10.37 8.56
N TRP A 283 15.62 11.44 9.26
CA TRP A 283 14.40 12.18 8.97
C TRP A 283 14.41 12.76 7.55
N LEU A 284 15.56 13.27 7.09
CA LEU A 284 15.70 13.74 5.71
C LEU A 284 15.52 12.62 4.69
N VAL A 285 16.08 11.44 4.94
CA VAL A 285 15.92 10.27 4.05
C VAL A 285 14.48 9.76 4.05
N VAL A 286 13.83 9.63 5.22
CA VAL A 286 12.43 9.18 5.33
C VAL A 286 11.48 10.19 4.65
N LEU A 287 11.64 11.48 4.91
CA LEU A 287 10.82 12.52 4.28
C LEU A 287 11.09 12.62 2.77
N GLY A 288 12.34 12.47 2.34
CA GLY A 288 12.70 12.46 0.92
C GLY A 288 12.11 11.26 0.16
N MET A 289 12.31 10.04 0.68
CA MET A 289 11.82 8.81 0.04
C MET A 289 10.29 8.70 0.07
N SER A 290 9.64 9.17 1.13
CA SER A 290 8.18 9.15 1.24
C SER A 290 7.47 10.12 0.28
N LEU A 291 8.18 11.12 -0.26
CA LEU A 291 7.66 12.02 -1.29
C LEU A 291 7.74 11.45 -2.72
N LEU A 292 8.53 10.39 -2.96
CA LEU A 292 8.64 9.79 -4.29
C LEU A 292 7.31 9.22 -4.80
N PRO A 293 6.51 8.46 -4.01
CA PRO A 293 5.18 8.00 -4.43
C PRO A 293 4.20 9.16 -4.70
N LEU A 294 4.32 10.27 -3.96
CA LEU A 294 3.54 11.48 -4.21
C LEU A 294 3.90 12.08 -5.57
N GLY A 295 5.20 12.28 -5.83
CA GLY A 295 5.69 12.80 -7.11
C GLY A 295 5.28 11.93 -8.29
N ALA A 296 5.49 10.63 -8.20
CA ALA A 296 5.08 9.66 -9.23
C ALA A 296 3.56 9.68 -9.46
N GLY A 297 2.75 9.71 -8.39
CA GLY A 297 1.29 9.82 -8.49
C GLY A 297 0.83 11.11 -9.16
N GLN A 298 1.43 12.25 -8.83
CA GLN A 298 1.12 13.53 -9.50
C GLN A 298 1.50 13.51 -10.98
N VAL A 299 2.64 12.91 -11.35
CA VAL A 299 3.08 12.76 -12.75
C VAL A 299 2.10 11.87 -13.51
N VAL A 300 1.68 10.73 -12.95
CA VAL A 300 0.69 9.84 -13.57
C VAL A 300 -0.66 10.53 -13.73
N LEU A 301 -1.13 11.26 -12.71
CA LEU A 301 -2.39 12.01 -12.77
C LEU A 301 -2.35 13.14 -13.81
N GLU A 302 -1.25 13.88 -13.89
CA GLU A 302 -1.08 14.94 -14.89
C GLU A 302 -0.91 14.36 -16.31
N PHE A 303 -0.23 13.21 -16.45
CA PHE A 303 -0.16 12.48 -17.71
C PHE A 303 -1.54 11.99 -18.15
N ARG A 304 -2.33 11.37 -17.25
CA ARG A 304 -3.72 10.96 -17.53
C ARG A 304 -4.61 12.16 -17.89
N ARG A 305 -4.41 13.31 -17.25
CA ARG A 305 -5.11 14.56 -17.55
C ARG A 305 -4.77 15.10 -18.94
N ARG A 306 -3.49 15.07 -19.34
CA ARG A 306 -3.01 15.56 -20.66
C ARG A 306 -3.34 14.62 -21.80
N VAL A 307 -3.23 13.31 -21.57
CA VAL A 307 -3.51 12.29 -22.57
C VAL A 307 -5.02 12.18 -22.82
N GLY A 308 -5.85 12.62 -21.86
CA GLY A 308 -7.29 12.75 -21.98
C GLY A 308 -7.91 11.44 -22.45
N THR A 309 -8.41 10.61 -21.53
CA THR A 309 -9.12 9.36 -21.86
C THR A 309 -9.93 9.58 -23.14
N PRO A 310 -9.58 8.92 -24.27
CA PRO A 310 -10.30 9.13 -25.50
C PRO A 310 -11.75 8.79 -25.18
N ASN A 311 -12.63 9.79 -25.25
CA ASN A 311 -14.06 9.57 -25.13
C ASN A 311 -14.45 8.63 -26.28
N LEU A 312 -14.41 7.32 -26.06
CA LEU A 312 -14.85 6.31 -27.02
C LEU A 312 -16.32 6.53 -27.38
N GLY A 313 -17.11 7.12 -26.46
CA GLY A 313 -18.51 7.46 -26.68
C GLY A 313 -18.77 8.51 -27.76
N THR A 314 -17.88 9.50 -27.95
CA THR A 314 -18.13 10.57 -28.94
C THR A 314 -17.63 10.25 -30.35
N ARG A 315 -16.70 9.31 -30.51
CA ARG A 315 -16.28 8.82 -31.85
C ARG A 315 -17.26 7.82 -32.46
N LEU A 316 -17.89 6.96 -31.64
CA LEU A 316 -18.91 6.02 -32.13
C LEU A 316 -20.20 6.73 -32.56
N GLY A 317 -20.61 7.79 -31.85
CA GLY A 317 -21.81 8.56 -32.21
C GLY A 317 -21.77 9.25 -33.58
N ARG A 318 -20.58 9.51 -34.16
CA ARG A 318 -20.44 10.09 -35.51
C ARG A 318 -20.32 9.05 -36.63
N LEU A 319 -20.07 7.79 -36.29
CA LEU A 319 -20.00 6.69 -37.25
C LEU A 319 -21.38 6.10 -37.58
N PHE A 320 -22.38 6.33 -36.72
CA PHE A 320 -23.76 5.86 -36.90
C PHE A 320 -24.75 6.95 -37.31
N SER A 321 -24.29 8.15 -37.66
CA SER A 321 -25.13 9.28 -38.09
C SER A 321 -24.95 9.66 -39.57
N ARG A 322 -24.58 8.71 -40.43
CA ARG A 322 -24.58 8.88 -41.90
C ARG A 322 -25.34 7.76 -42.56
#